data_AF-A0AAD7J9M9-F1
#
_entry.id   AF-A0AAD7J9M9-F1
#
_cell.length_a   1.000
_cell.length_b   1.000
_cell.length_c   1.000
_cell.angle_alpha   90.00
_cell.angle_beta   90.00
_cell.angle_gamma   90.00
#
_symmetry.space_group_name_H-M   'P 1'
#
loop_
_entity.id
_entity.type
_entity.pdbx_description
1 polymer ?
#
loop_
_entity_poly.entity_id
_entity_poly.type
_entity_poly.pdbx_seq_one_letter_code
_entity_poly.pdbx_strand_id
1 'polypeptide(L)'
;FRDIHLKSLNDYKGAQTALQKAVATNDLFVHSTSNGATVPALISNHLKLPTYQLVKSATGVDNDPRVVEARDLAANDLTTVAQSATTYLGTVYAVQVKVCKAMINPTNAAERFAEALQSYSGTIISGVGSTDLNRWTPCITMLKAAFLQELEDLNLEFCARQAKAAKAKETKATLVATARQDAEMIDAIKPVGELISE
;
A
#
# COMPACT_ATOMS: atom_id res chain seq x y z
N PHE A 1 17.70 15.36 -25.02
CA PHE A 1 18.14 15.43 -23.61
C PHE A 1 17.09 16.02 -22.67
N ARG A 2 16.54 17.22 -22.94
CA ARG A 2 15.46 17.82 -22.11
C ARG A 2 14.26 16.89 -21.90
N ASP A 3 13.77 16.24 -22.97
CA ASP A 3 12.60 15.36 -22.86
C ASP A 3 12.89 14.09 -22.04
N ILE A 4 14.10 13.55 -22.17
CA ILE A 4 14.56 12.41 -21.36
C ILE A 4 14.61 12.80 -19.89
N HIS A 5 15.15 13.98 -19.59
CA HIS A 5 15.22 14.52 -18.24
C HIS A 5 13.81 14.72 -17.64
N LEU A 6 12.91 15.39 -18.34
CA LEU A 6 11.53 15.61 -17.88
C LEU A 6 10.79 14.29 -17.66
N LYS A 7 10.97 13.32 -18.56
CA LYS A 7 10.39 11.99 -18.42
C LYS A 7 10.92 11.28 -17.17
N SER A 8 12.24 11.20 -17.00
CA SER A 8 12.86 10.55 -15.84
C SER A 8 12.44 11.18 -14.52
N LEU A 9 12.30 12.51 -14.48
CA LEU A 9 11.83 13.23 -13.31
C LEU A 9 10.36 12.94 -12.99
N ASN A 10 9.50 12.88 -14.02
CA ASN A 10 8.09 12.50 -13.86
C ASN A 10 7.94 11.05 -13.41
N ASP A 11 8.72 10.13 -13.97
CA ASP A 11 8.72 8.72 -13.59
C ASP A 11 9.13 8.57 -12.10
N TYR A 12 10.13 9.34 -11.65
CA TYR A 12 10.56 9.34 -10.26
C TYR A 12 9.48 9.89 -9.30
N LYS A 13 8.85 11.03 -9.63
CA LYS A 13 7.71 11.58 -8.87
C LYS A 13 6.50 10.63 -8.85
N GLY A 14 6.25 9.96 -9.97
CA GLY A 14 5.25 8.89 -10.08
C GLY A 14 5.55 7.74 -9.13
N ALA A 15 6.81 7.30 -9.06
CA ALA A 15 7.25 6.25 -8.14
C ALA A 15 7.12 6.66 -6.66
N GLN A 16 7.40 7.93 -6.31
CA GLN A 16 7.15 8.46 -4.96
C GLN A 16 5.66 8.38 -4.59
N THR A 17 4.79 8.77 -5.51
CA THR A 17 3.33 8.69 -5.32
C THR A 17 2.86 7.25 -5.18
N ALA A 18 3.41 6.34 -5.99
CA ALA A 18 3.12 4.91 -5.92
C ALA A 18 3.56 4.30 -4.59
N LEU A 19 4.74 4.67 -4.08
CA LEU A 19 5.21 4.24 -2.78
C LEU A 19 4.29 4.69 -1.65
N GLN A 20 3.86 5.96 -1.66
CA GLN A 20 2.95 6.48 -0.64
C GLN A 20 1.64 5.67 -0.59
N LYS A 21 1.07 5.36 -1.77
CA LYS A 21 -0.14 4.53 -1.87
C LYS A 21 0.10 3.09 -1.41
N ALA A 22 1.23 2.49 -1.80
CA ALA A 22 1.59 1.13 -1.42
C ALA A 22 1.75 0.99 0.10
N VAL A 23 2.46 1.94 0.74
CA VAL A 23 2.63 1.97 2.21
C VAL A 23 1.27 2.14 2.89
N ALA A 24 0.45 3.09 2.47
CA ALA A 24 -0.88 3.30 3.06
C ALA A 24 -1.78 2.06 2.94
N THR A 25 -1.74 1.38 1.79
CA THR A 25 -2.52 0.14 1.56
C THR A 25 -2.01 -1.00 2.45
N ASN A 26 -0.69 -1.15 2.57
CA ASN A 26 -0.08 -2.14 3.45
C ASN A 26 -0.43 -1.88 4.92
N ASP A 27 -0.35 -0.63 5.37
CA ASP A 27 -0.70 -0.25 6.75
C ASP A 27 -2.16 -0.54 7.08
N LEU A 28 -3.08 -0.23 6.14
CA LEU A 28 -4.50 -0.56 6.27
C LEU A 28 -4.72 -2.06 6.36
N PHE A 29 -4.01 -2.84 5.53
CA PHE A 29 -4.08 -4.29 5.56
C PHE A 29 -3.58 -4.86 6.89
N VAL A 30 -2.39 -4.45 7.33
CA VAL A 30 -1.79 -4.87 8.61
C VAL A 30 -2.71 -4.51 9.78
N HIS A 31 -3.25 -3.29 9.80
CA HIS A 31 -4.17 -2.88 10.86
C HIS A 31 -5.47 -3.71 10.88
N SER A 32 -5.99 -4.03 9.69
CA SER A 32 -7.19 -4.88 9.57
C SER A 32 -6.95 -6.29 10.10
N THR A 33 -5.75 -6.83 9.91
CA THR A 33 -5.37 -8.15 10.46
C THR A 33 -5.01 -8.13 11.94
N SER A 34 -4.57 -6.99 12.50
CA SER A 34 -4.12 -6.91 13.90
C SER A 34 -5.25 -6.70 14.91
N ASN A 35 -6.42 -6.18 14.49
CA ASN A 35 -7.59 -5.97 15.35
C ASN A 35 -8.40 -7.25 15.65
N GLY A 36 -7.77 -8.42 15.63
CA GLY A 36 -8.41 -9.71 15.94
C GLY A 36 -9.26 -10.31 14.81
N ALA A 37 -9.46 -9.60 13.69
CA ALA A 37 -10.07 -10.17 12.50
C ALA A 37 -9.05 -11.05 11.76
N THR A 38 -9.20 -12.38 11.86
CA THR A 38 -8.37 -13.35 11.13
C THR A 38 -8.47 -13.18 9.61
N VAL A 39 -9.55 -12.54 9.13
CA VAL A 39 -9.85 -12.27 7.72
C VAL A 39 -10.26 -10.80 7.55
N PRO A 40 -9.47 -9.97 6.85
CA PRO A 40 -9.85 -8.60 6.49
C PRO A 40 -11.17 -8.51 5.72
N ALA A 41 -11.92 -7.40 5.90
CA ALA A 41 -13.19 -7.16 5.22
C ALA A 41 -13.09 -7.19 3.68
N LEU A 42 -11.95 -6.77 3.13
CA LEU A 42 -11.61 -6.90 1.71
C LEU A 42 -11.74 -8.34 1.20
N ILE A 43 -11.46 -9.33 2.04
CA ILE A 43 -11.47 -10.74 1.68
C ILE A 43 -12.84 -11.34 1.98
N SER A 44 -13.39 -11.09 3.17
CA SER A 44 -14.70 -11.63 3.57
C SER A 44 -15.87 -11.07 2.75
N ASN A 45 -15.74 -9.88 2.17
CA ASN A 45 -16.77 -9.34 1.27
C ASN A 45 -16.81 -10.04 -0.09
N HIS A 46 -15.69 -10.61 -0.52
CA HIS A 46 -15.56 -11.29 -1.83
C HIS A 46 -15.66 -12.82 -1.72
N LEU A 47 -15.36 -13.37 -0.55
CA LEU A 47 -15.53 -14.79 -0.24
C LEU A 47 -16.81 -14.99 0.57
N LYS A 48 -17.92 -15.22 -0.13
CA LYS A 48 -19.22 -15.53 0.49
C LYS A 48 -19.71 -16.89 0.00
N LEU A 49 -20.28 -17.67 0.91
CA LEU A 49 -21.01 -18.88 0.51
C LEU A 49 -22.21 -18.49 -0.38
N PRO A 50 -22.55 -19.33 -1.37
CA PRO A 50 -23.81 -19.19 -2.07
C PRO A 50 -24.97 -19.18 -1.06
N THR A 51 -25.94 -18.29 -1.26
CA THR A 51 -27.17 -18.31 -0.46
C THR A 51 -27.99 -19.52 -0.90
N TYR A 52 -27.89 -20.63 -0.18
CA TYR A 52 -28.75 -21.79 -0.42
C TYR A 52 -30.18 -21.48 0.04
N GLN A 53 -31.05 -21.11 -0.89
CA GLN A 53 -32.48 -21.07 -0.63
C GLN A 53 -33.06 -22.48 -0.76
N LEU A 54 -33.19 -23.18 0.36
CA LEU A 54 -33.93 -24.45 0.40
C LEU A 54 -35.44 -24.14 0.31
N VAL A 55 -36.16 -24.92 -0.50
CA VAL A 55 -37.59 -24.71 -0.74
C VAL A 55 -38.35 -24.90 0.59
N LYS A 56 -39.15 -23.89 0.97
CA LYS A 56 -39.90 -23.82 2.25
C LYS A 56 -40.79 -25.04 2.57
N SER A 57 -41.10 -25.88 1.58
CA SER A 57 -41.92 -27.08 1.76
C SER A 57 -41.20 -28.23 2.48
N ALA A 58 -39.90 -28.11 2.74
CA ALA A 58 -39.10 -29.14 3.39
C ALA A 58 -38.75 -28.76 4.84
N THR A 59 -39.77 -28.63 5.69
CA THR A 59 -39.59 -28.47 7.14
C THR A 59 -38.79 -29.66 7.70
N GLY A 60 -37.52 -29.42 8.04
CA GLY A 60 -36.61 -30.43 8.59
C GLY A 60 -35.30 -30.63 7.83
N VAL A 61 -35.19 -30.15 6.58
CA VAL A 61 -33.97 -30.32 5.77
C VAL A 61 -32.80 -29.46 6.28
N ASP A 62 -33.09 -28.31 6.89
CA ASP A 62 -32.07 -27.48 7.53
C ASP A 62 -31.34 -28.18 8.69
N ASN A 63 -31.98 -29.17 9.31
CA ASN A 63 -31.44 -29.98 10.41
C ASN A 63 -31.05 -31.40 9.96
N ASP A 64 -31.10 -31.70 8.65
CA ASP A 64 -30.58 -32.97 8.14
C ASP A 64 -29.07 -33.02 8.41
N PRO A 65 -28.55 -34.07 9.06
CA PRO A 65 -27.13 -34.17 9.38
C PRO A 65 -26.21 -33.96 8.18
N ARG A 66 -26.63 -34.37 6.97
CA ARG A 66 -25.85 -34.19 5.74
C ARG A 66 -25.80 -32.74 5.29
N VAL A 67 -26.88 -31.99 5.51
CA VAL A 67 -26.95 -30.55 5.19
C VAL A 67 -26.13 -29.74 6.19
N VAL A 68 -26.19 -30.10 7.48
CA VAL A 68 -25.34 -29.51 8.53
C VAL A 68 -23.87 -29.82 8.25
N GLU A 69 -23.52 -31.07 7.99
CA GLU A 69 -22.14 -31.49 7.66
C GLU A 69 -21.60 -30.78 6.42
N ALA A 70 -22.39 -30.68 5.34
CA ALA A 70 -21.99 -29.95 4.13
C ALA A 70 -21.83 -28.44 4.38
N ARG A 71 -22.65 -27.83 5.25
CA ARG A 71 -22.52 -26.43 5.66
C ARG A 71 -21.24 -26.21 6.47
N ASP A 72 -20.96 -27.09 7.42
CA ASP A 72 -19.76 -27.03 8.25
C ASP A 72 -18.49 -27.22 7.42
N LEU A 73 -18.48 -28.19 6.50
CA LEU A 73 -17.38 -28.40 5.56
C LEU A 73 -17.14 -27.15 4.69
N ALA A 74 -18.21 -26.59 4.11
CA ALA A 74 -18.11 -25.39 3.29
C ALA A 74 -17.65 -24.16 4.09
N ALA A 75 -18.06 -24.01 5.35
CA ALA A 75 -17.62 -22.94 6.24
C ALA A 75 -16.13 -23.08 6.61
N ASN A 76 -15.66 -24.30 6.86
CA ASN A 76 -14.26 -24.60 7.14
C ASN A 76 -13.37 -24.34 5.91
N ASP A 77 -13.82 -24.75 4.72
CA ASP A 77 -13.11 -24.48 3.46
C ASP A 77 -13.03 -22.98 3.19
N LEU A 78 -14.14 -22.25 3.36
CA LEU A 78 -14.16 -20.80 3.19
C LEU A 78 -13.17 -20.10 4.13
N THR A 79 -13.09 -20.55 5.39
CA THR A 79 -12.15 -20.03 6.38
C THR A 79 -10.70 -20.29 5.95
N THR A 80 -10.40 -21.50 5.49
CA THR A 80 -9.06 -21.89 5.00
C THR A 80 -8.63 -21.07 3.78
N VAL A 81 -9.54 -20.89 2.82
CA VAL A 81 -9.30 -20.06 1.63
C VAL A 81 -9.09 -18.60 2.03
N ALA A 82 -9.88 -18.07 2.95
CA ALA A 82 -9.77 -16.70 3.41
C ALA A 82 -8.45 -16.43 4.16
N GLN A 83 -7.98 -17.36 4.98
CA GLN A 83 -6.66 -17.29 5.62
C GLN A 83 -5.53 -17.31 4.58
N SER A 84 -5.61 -18.22 3.61
CA SER A 84 -4.62 -18.32 2.53
C SER A 84 -4.57 -17.04 1.68
N ALA A 85 -5.74 -16.48 1.35
CA ALA A 85 -5.85 -15.21 0.64
C ALA A 85 -5.24 -14.04 1.45
N THR A 86 -5.42 -14.06 2.78
CA THR A 86 -4.84 -13.06 3.70
C THR A 86 -3.31 -13.13 3.67
N THR A 87 -2.72 -14.33 3.80
CA THR A 87 -1.27 -14.51 3.73
C THR A 87 -0.70 -14.09 2.36
N TYR A 88 -1.37 -14.49 1.28
CA TYR A 88 -0.96 -14.13 -0.07
C TYR A 88 -0.98 -12.61 -0.29
N LEU A 89 -2.10 -11.94 0.02
CA LEU A 89 -2.22 -10.50 -0.15
C LEU A 89 -1.24 -9.72 0.72
N GLY A 90 -1.00 -10.16 1.96
CA GLY A 90 0.02 -9.58 2.83
C GLY A 90 1.42 -9.65 2.19
N THR A 91 1.76 -10.78 1.58
CA THR A 91 3.03 -10.95 0.86
C THR A 91 3.11 -10.02 -0.35
N VAL A 92 2.05 -9.93 -1.14
CA VAL A 92 1.98 -9.04 -2.32
C VAL A 92 2.18 -7.58 -1.93
N TYR A 93 1.49 -7.10 -0.89
CA TYR A 93 1.64 -5.72 -0.43
C TYR A 93 3.05 -5.43 0.09
N ALA A 94 3.66 -6.36 0.84
CA ALA A 94 5.03 -6.22 1.31
C ALA A 94 6.04 -6.16 0.14
N VAL A 95 5.87 -7.02 -0.86
CA VAL A 95 6.71 -7.01 -2.08
C VAL A 95 6.51 -5.71 -2.85
N GLN A 96 5.28 -5.24 -3.01
CA GLN A 96 4.97 -3.99 -3.70
C GLN A 96 5.68 -2.79 -3.04
N VAL A 97 5.61 -2.69 -1.70
CA VAL A 97 6.34 -1.66 -0.95
C VAL A 97 7.85 -1.75 -1.20
N LYS A 98 8.42 -2.96 -1.18
CA LYS A 98 9.85 -3.19 -1.43
C LYS A 98 10.26 -2.73 -2.83
N VAL A 99 9.48 -3.08 -3.86
CA VAL A 99 9.73 -2.67 -5.24
C VAL A 99 9.63 -1.15 -5.39
N CYS A 100 8.59 -0.53 -4.85
CA CYS A 100 8.44 0.93 -4.88
C CYS A 100 9.59 1.66 -4.18
N LYS A 101 10.08 1.14 -3.04
CA LYS A 101 11.27 1.68 -2.36
C LYS A 101 12.53 1.61 -3.23
N ALA A 102 12.73 0.51 -3.96
CA ALA A 102 13.88 0.38 -4.86
C ALA A 102 13.82 1.35 -6.05
N MET A 103 12.62 1.71 -6.52
CA MET A 103 12.41 2.65 -7.63
C MET A 103 12.67 4.11 -7.26
N ILE A 104 12.49 4.49 -6.00
CA ILE A 104 12.78 5.85 -5.50
C ILE A 104 14.21 6.01 -4.99
N ASN A 105 15.11 5.06 -5.30
CA ASN A 105 16.53 5.22 -4.99
C ASN A 105 17.15 6.23 -5.98
N PRO A 106 17.67 7.38 -5.51
CA PRO A 106 18.22 8.42 -6.39
C PRO A 106 19.35 7.91 -7.29
N THR A 107 20.22 7.06 -6.76
CA THR A 107 21.36 6.48 -7.50
C THR A 107 20.89 5.61 -8.65
N ASN A 108 19.97 4.68 -8.41
CA ASN A 108 19.41 3.79 -9.45
C ASN A 108 18.67 4.59 -10.52
N ALA A 109 17.93 5.64 -10.12
CA ALA A 109 17.22 6.50 -11.06
C ALA A 109 18.17 7.36 -11.90
N ALA A 110 19.26 7.87 -11.32
CA ALA A 110 20.30 8.59 -12.03
C ALA A 110 21.07 7.68 -13.01
N GLU A 111 21.29 6.40 -12.66
CA GLU A 111 21.86 5.42 -13.57
C GLU A 111 20.98 5.16 -14.79
N ARG A 112 19.68 4.89 -14.58
CA ARG A 112 18.72 4.71 -15.69
C ARG A 112 18.61 5.95 -16.58
N PHE A 113 18.70 7.13 -15.99
CA PHE A 113 18.75 8.39 -16.75
C PHE A 113 20.01 8.45 -17.63
N ALA A 114 21.19 8.14 -17.07
CA ALA A 114 22.44 8.10 -17.83
C ALA A 114 22.41 7.06 -18.96
N GLU A 115 21.85 5.87 -18.72
CA GLU A 115 21.64 4.84 -19.75
C GLU A 115 20.75 5.34 -20.88
N ALA A 116 19.65 6.03 -20.55
CA ALA A 116 18.76 6.62 -21.55
C ALA A 116 19.45 7.72 -22.38
N LEU A 117 20.27 8.56 -21.73
CA LEU A 117 21.08 9.56 -22.43
C LEU A 117 22.11 8.91 -23.36
N GLN A 118 22.77 7.84 -22.91
CA GLN A 118 23.77 7.09 -23.69
C GLN A 118 23.14 6.38 -24.89
N SER A 119 21.96 5.78 -24.72
CA SER A 119 21.21 5.18 -25.83
C SER A 119 20.79 6.21 -26.87
N TYR A 120 20.27 7.35 -26.41
CA TYR A 120 19.87 8.45 -27.30
C TYR A 120 21.07 9.05 -28.05
N SER A 121 22.17 9.34 -27.35
CA SER A 121 23.37 9.89 -27.99
C SER A 121 23.99 8.89 -28.97
N GLY A 122 24.04 7.59 -28.62
CA GLY A 122 24.52 6.53 -29.52
C GLY A 122 23.73 6.45 -30.83
N THR A 123 22.41 6.67 -30.76
CA THR A 123 21.53 6.73 -31.96
C THR A 123 21.91 7.92 -32.85
N ILE A 124 22.17 9.10 -32.28
CA ILE A 124 22.60 10.29 -33.02
C ILE A 124 23.98 10.06 -33.66
N ILE A 125 24.95 9.60 -32.87
CA ILE A 125 26.35 9.38 -33.30
C ILE A 125 26.40 8.40 -34.48
N SER A 126 25.66 7.30 -34.37
CA SER A 126 25.54 6.30 -35.43
C SER A 126 24.86 6.88 -36.67
N GLY A 127 23.81 7.69 -36.48
CA GLY A 127 23.09 8.35 -37.58
C GLY A 127 23.93 9.35 -38.37
N VAL A 128 24.95 9.97 -37.76
CA VAL A 128 25.88 10.88 -38.43
C VAL A 128 27.16 10.21 -38.94
N GLY A 129 27.26 8.88 -38.83
CA GLY A 129 28.40 8.10 -39.34
C GLY A 129 29.68 8.20 -38.50
N SER A 130 29.59 8.70 -37.27
CA SER A 130 30.72 8.76 -36.34
C SER A 130 30.91 7.43 -35.62
N THR A 131 32.16 7.00 -35.45
CA THR A 131 32.50 5.72 -34.77
C THR A 131 32.78 5.89 -33.27
N ASP A 132 33.02 7.12 -32.79
CA ASP A 132 33.23 7.39 -31.38
C ASP A 132 31.91 7.53 -30.61
N LEU A 133 31.41 6.40 -30.10
CA LEU A 133 30.20 6.32 -29.25
C LEU A 133 30.39 6.95 -27.86
N ASN A 134 31.62 7.24 -27.44
CA ASN A 134 31.95 7.77 -26.12
C ASN A 134 32.16 9.29 -26.11
N ARG A 135 32.02 9.95 -27.28
CA ARG A 135 32.19 11.40 -27.43
C ARG A 135 31.37 12.23 -26.44
N TRP A 136 30.19 11.73 -26.05
CA TRP A 136 29.26 12.44 -25.15
C TRP A 136 29.37 11.98 -23.68
N THR A 137 30.20 10.99 -23.37
CA THR A 137 30.33 10.43 -22.01
C THR A 137 30.64 11.50 -20.95
N PRO A 138 31.57 12.47 -21.15
CA PRO A 138 31.81 13.52 -20.17
C PRO A 138 30.56 14.37 -19.87
N CYS A 139 29.79 14.71 -20.91
CA CYS A 139 28.55 15.46 -20.78
C CYS A 139 27.47 14.66 -20.04
N ILE A 140 27.34 13.37 -20.36
CA ILE A 140 26.39 12.46 -19.70
C ILE A 140 26.73 12.30 -18.22
N THR A 141 28.02 12.19 -17.87
CA THR A 141 28.46 12.14 -16.47
C THR A 141 28.10 13.41 -15.70
N MET A 142 28.31 14.59 -16.28
CA MET A 142 27.90 15.85 -15.67
C MET A 142 26.38 15.94 -15.48
N LEU A 143 25.60 15.56 -16.51
CA LEU A 143 24.14 15.55 -16.43
C LEU A 143 23.63 14.54 -15.41
N LYS A 144 24.25 13.35 -15.30
CA LYS A 144 23.93 12.36 -14.27
C LYS A 144 24.15 12.92 -12.87
N ALA A 145 25.27 13.60 -12.63
CA ALA A 145 25.58 14.18 -11.32
C ALA A 145 24.59 15.29 -10.93
N ALA A 146 24.28 16.20 -11.87
CA ALA A 146 23.28 17.25 -11.63
C ALA A 146 21.88 16.66 -11.37
N PHE A 147 21.48 15.65 -12.15
CA PHE A 147 20.20 14.98 -11.97
C PHE A 147 20.13 14.21 -10.65
N LEU A 148 21.22 13.55 -10.23
CA LEU A 148 21.31 12.88 -8.93
C LEU A 148 21.03 13.85 -7.79
N GLN A 149 21.64 15.04 -7.80
CA GLN A 149 21.39 16.06 -6.79
C GLN A 149 19.91 16.45 -6.72
N GLU A 150 19.28 16.68 -7.88
CA GLU A 150 17.85 17.01 -7.93
C GLU A 150 16.97 15.87 -7.39
N LEU A 151 17.32 14.61 -7.68
CA LEU A 151 16.62 13.45 -7.14
C LEU A 151 16.78 13.28 -5.63
N GLU A 152 17.95 13.62 -5.09
CA GLU A 152 18.23 13.63 -3.64
C GLU A 152 17.40 14.71 -2.94
N ASP A 153 17.33 15.91 -3.50
CA ASP A 153 16.51 17.01 -2.97
C ASP A 153 15.02 16.61 -2.96
N LEU A 154 14.52 16.04 -4.07
CA LEU A 154 13.16 15.53 -4.16
C LEU A 154 12.89 14.38 -3.18
N ASN A 155 13.87 13.52 -2.93
CA ASN A 155 13.74 12.42 -1.98
C ASN A 155 13.68 12.94 -0.54
N LEU A 156 14.53 13.91 -0.21
CA LEU A 156 14.55 14.54 1.11
C LEU A 156 13.23 15.25 1.39
N GLU A 157 12.71 16.00 0.42
CA GLU A 157 11.40 16.64 0.55
C GLU A 157 10.28 15.62 0.75
N PHE A 158 10.29 14.53 -0.02
CA PHE A 158 9.32 13.45 0.11
C PHE A 158 9.37 12.77 1.49
N CYS A 159 10.56 12.46 1.99
CA CYS A 159 10.76 11.92 3.34
C CYS A 159 10.28 12.90 4.43
N ALA A 160 10.57 14.20 4.29
CA ALA A 160 10.09 15.23 5.21
C ALA A 160 8.56 15.33 5.23
N ARG A 161 7.91 15.27 4.06
CA ARG A 161 6.44 15.25 3.96
C ARG A 161 5.84 14.02 4.64
N GLN A 162 6.44 12.85 4.45
CA GLN A 162 5.99 11.61 5.11
C GLN A 162 6.14 11.69 6.63
N ALA A 163 7.28 12.17 7.14
CA ALA A 163 7.53 12.33 8.57
C ALA A 163 6.51 13.31 9.21
N LYS A 164 6.24 14.43 8.52
CA LYS A 164 5.22 15.40 8.95
C LYS A 164 3.82 14.77 9.00
N ALA A 165 3.45 14.00 7.98
CA ALA A 165 2.16 13.31 7.94
C ALA A 165 2.03 12.26 9.05
N ALA A 166 3.09 11.51 9.33
CA ALA A 166 3.12 10.53 10.42
C ALA A 166 2.92 11.21 11.79
N LYS A 167 3.67 12.29 12.07
CA LYS A 167 3.54 13.06 13.31
C LYS A 167 2.14 13.67 13.48
N ALA A 168 1.53 14.15 12.40
CA ALA A 168 0.16 14.66 12.43
C ALA A 168 -0.86 13.56 12.74
N LYS A 169 -0.67 12.36 12.18
CA LYS A 169 -1.51 11.18 12.47
C LYS A 169 -1.39 10.75 13.93
N GLU A 170 -0.17 10.69 14.45
CA GLU A 170 0.11 10.37 15.87
C GLU A 170 -0.55 11.39 16.80
N THR A 171 -0.35 12.68 16.54
CA THR A 171 -0.94 13.75 17.35
C THR A 171 -2.47 13.64 17.37
N LYS A 172 -3.09 13.38 16.21
CA LYS A 172 -4.55 13.17 16.12
C LYS A 172 -4.99 11.93 16.89
N ALA A 173 -4.24 10.83 16.82
CA ALA A 173 -4.55 9.61 17.56
C ALA A 173 -4.49 9.84 19.08
N THR A 174 -3.47 10.55 19.56
CA THR A 174 -3.35 10.93 20.98
C THR A 174 -4.51 11.81 21.42
N LEU A 175 -4.87 12.84 20.64
CA LEU A 175 -6.01 13.71 20.95
C LEU A 175 -7.33 12.93 21.05
N VAL A 176 -7.56 11.97 20.15
CA VAL A 176 -8.76 11.11 20.21
C VAL A 176 -8.73 10.19 21.42
N ALA A 177 -7.56 9.63 21.77
CA ALA A 177 -7.42 8.79 22.95
C ALA A 177 -7.68 9.57 24.24
N THR A 178 -7.12 10.78 24.38
CA THR A 178 -7.39 11.68 25.50
C THR A 178 -8.88 12.03 25.58
N ALA A 179 -9.50 12.42 24.46
CA ALA A 179 -10.92 12.74 24.42
C ALA A 179 -11.82 11.54 24.80
N ARG A 180 -11.43 10.30 24.44
CA ARG A 180 -12.14 9.09 24.88
C ARG A 180 -12.00 8.88 26.38
N GLN A 181 -10.79 9.02 26.93
CA GLN A 181 -10.55 8.87 28.35
C GLN A 181 -11.32 9.93 29.16
N ASP A 182 -11.38 11.17 28.68
CA ASP A 182 -12.17 12.24 29.30
C ASP A 182 -13.68 11.93 29.25
N ALA A 183 -14.18 11.43 28.12
CA ALA A 183 -15.58 11.02 27.98
C ALA A 183 -15.96 9.86 28.90
N GLU A 184 -15.10 8.84 29.00
CA GLU A 184 -15.28 7.70 29.92
C GLU A 184 -15.25 8.15 31.38
N MET A 185 -14.39 9.12 31.73
CA MET A 185 -14.35 9.70 33.08
C MET A 185 -15.64 10.46 33.40
N ILE A 186 -16.20 11.22 32.45
CA ILE A 186 -17.48 11.93 32.64
C ILE A 186 -18.64 10.94 32.84
N ASP A 187 -18.71 9.85 32.07
CA ASP A 187 -19.76 8.84 32.23
C ASP A 187 -19.64 8.08 33.57
N ALA A 188 -18.42 7.87 34.07
CA ALA A 188 -18.17 7.24 35.38
C ALA A 188 -18.55 8.13 36.58
N ILE A 189 -18.72 9.44 36.39
CA ILE A 189 -19.09 10.42 37.43
C ILE A 189 -20.62 10.67 37.45
N LYS A 190 -21.40 10.07 36.55
CA LYS A 190 -22.87 10.13 36.64
C LYS A 190 -23.34 9.54 37.99
N PRO A 191 -24.05 10.31 38.84
CA PRO A 191 -24.51 9.81 40.12
C PRO A 191 -25.48 8.63 39.90
N VAL A 192 -25.34 7.58 40.70
CA VAL A 192 -26.11 6.31 40.67
C VAL A 192 -27.59 6.50 41.10
N GLY A 193 -28.16 7.70 40.93
CA GLY A 193 -29.32 8.18 41.67
C GLY A 193 -30.64 8.36 40.92
N GLU A 194 -30.79 7.94 39.66
CA GLU A 194 -32.06 8.07 38.92
C GLU A 194 -32.55 6.75 38.31
N LEU A 195 -32.55 5.67 39.10
CA LEU A 195 -33.18 4.40 38.71
C LEU A 195 -34.39 4.00 39.54
N ILE A 196 -34.92 4.87 40.43
CA ILE A 196 -36.20 4.60 41.11
C ILE A 196 -36.98 5.91 41.31
N SER A 197 -37.94 6.19 40.45
CA SER A 197 -39.34 6.55 40.79
C SER A 197 -40.06 7.21 39.60
N GLU A 198 -40.87 6.42 38.89
CA GLU A 198 -42.29 6.68 38.59
C GLU A 198 -42.96 5.39 38.10
#